data_AF-A0A9D9DIB1-F1
#
_entry.id   AF-A0A9D9DIB1-F1
#
_cell.length_a   1.000
_cell.length_b   1.000
_cell.length_c   1.000
_cell.angle_alpha   90.00
_cell.angle_beta   90.00
_cell.angle_gamma   90.00
#
_symmetry.space_group_name_H-M   'P 1'
#
loop_
_entity.id
_entity.type
_entity.pdbx_description
1 polymer ?
#
loop_
_entity_poly.entity_id
_entity_poly.type
_entity_poly.pdbx_seq_one_letter_code
_entity_poly.pdbx_strand_id
1 'polypeptide(L)'
;MPKCKNCHKNITKFDKERCPYCGCLNPLEGHNYETSDITQTIDILSNKEEVKFVQHKKLTNNILMMFLGIFGADLFYLGFYKSALIRLAINIVVYGILFVTFYFTNIFSIYSLLLSLIIPFGILFVVYFILGIISFSIKSKKDSNGVFLK
;
A
#
# COMPACT_ATOMS: atom_id res chain seq x y z
N MET A 1 -28.74 27.62 22.76
CA MET A 1 -29.96 27.73 21.91
C MET A 1 -30.55 29.10 22.11
N PRO A 2 -30.89 29.83 21.05
CA PRO A 2 -31.47 31.16 21.19
C PRO A 2 -32.91 31.09 21.72
N LYS A 3 -33.33 32.11 22.45
CA LYS A 3 -34.68 32.22 23.03
C LYS A 3 -35.47 33.27 22.29
N CYS A 4 -36.76 33.01 22.08
CA CYS A 4 -37.66 34.01 21.50
C CYS A 4 -37.77 35.22 22.43
N LYS A 5 -37.68 36.43 21.86
CA LYS A 5 -37.86 37.68 22.61
C LYS A 5 -39.21 37.77 23.33
N ASN A 6 -40.28 37.27 22.71
CA ASN A 6 -41.64 37.43 23.23
C ASN A 6 -42.08 36.31 24.18
N CYS A 7 -41.90 35.03 23.79
CA CYS A 7 -42.39 33.90 24.59
C CYS A 7 -41.31 33.20 25.40
N HIS A 8 -40.05 33.62 25.28
CA HIS A 8 -38.87 33.07 25.96
C HIS A 8 -38.63 31.56 25.81
N LYS A 9 -39.40 30.88 24.96
CA LYS A 9 -39.17 29.49 24.58
C LYS A 9 -37.90 29.38 23.74
N ASN A 10 -37.20 28.25 23.91
CA ASN A 10 -36.04 27.91 23.10
C ASN A 10 -36.49 27.66 21.67
N ILE A 11 -35.92 28.42 20.73
CA ILE A 11 -36.21 28.29 19.29
C ILE A 11 -34.94 27.90 18.55
N THR A 12 -35.08 27.33 17.36
CA THR A 12 -33.92 26.97 16.55
C THR A 12 -33.31 28.23 15.93
N LYS A 13 -32.02 28.17 15.54
CA LYS A 13 -31.35 29.29 14.87
C LYS A 13 -31.91 29.57 13.46
N PHE A 14 -32.76 28.68 12.95
CA PHE A 14 -33.39 28.78 11.63
C PHE A 14 -34.73 29.53 11.67
N ASP A 15 -35.36 29.64 12.85
CA ASP A 15 -36.66 30.31 13.03
C ASP A 15 -36.51 31.84 13.12
N LYS A 16 -35.84 32.44 12.14
CA LYS A 16 -35.48 33.88 12.12
C LYS A 16 -36.66 34.78 11.77
N GLU A 17 -37.58 34.32 10.94
CA GLU A 17 -38.68 35.16 10.42
C GLU A 17 -39.90 35.15 11.33
N ARG A 18 -40.25 33.99 11.90
CA ARG A 18 -41.44 33.83 12.74
C ARG A 18 -41.23 32.79 13.82
N CYS A 19 -41.62 33.12 15.05
CA CYS A 19 -41.59 32.15 16.15
C CYS A 19 -42.66 31.06 15.95
N PRO A 20 -42.31 29.76 15.98
CA PRO A 20 -43.28 28.67 15.81
C PRO A 20 -44.26 28.53 16.97
N TYR A 21 -43.98 29.16 18.13
CA TYR A 21 -44.82 29.03 19.32
C TYR A 21 -45.75 30.21 19.56
N CYS A 22 -45.32 31.44 19.25
CA CYS A 22 -46.09 32.65 19.55
C CYS A 22 -46.38 33.51 18.31
N GLY A 23 -45.90 33.12 17.13
CA GLY A 23 -46.14 33.85 15.87
C GLY A 23 -45.44 35.21 15.76
N CYS A 24 -44.63 35.60 16.75
CA CYS A 24 -43.89 36.86 16.74
C CYS A 24 -42.93 36.92 15.54
N LEU A 25 -42.97 38.02 14.79
CA LEU A 25 -42.08 38.31 13.66
C LEU A 25 -40.69 38.71 14.18
N ASN A 26 -39.64 38.22 13.53
CA ASN A 26 -38.24 38.45 13.91
C ASN A 26 -37.96 38.18 15.41
N PRO A 27 -38.19 36.93 15.89
CA PRO A 27 -38.06 36.61 17.31
C PRO A 27 -36.63 36.65 17.87
N LEU A 28 -35.62 36.83 17.00
CA LEU A 28 -34.19 36.86 17.30
C LEU A 28 -33.61 38.22 16.95
N GLU A 29 -33.29 39.04 17.95
CA GLU A 29 -32.63 40.34 17.76
C GLU A 29 -31.11 40.17 17.66
N GLY A 30 -30.48 40.79 16.65
CA GLY A 30 -29.04 41.02 16.61
C GLY A 30 -28.15 39.82 16.26
N HIS A 31 -28.71 38.70 15.79
CA HIS A 31 -27.91 37.55 15.38
C HIS A 31 -28.04 37.24 13.88
N ASN A 32 -27.20 37.89 13.08
CA ASN A 32 -26.86 37.43 11.73
C ASN A 32 -26.03 36.16 11.83
N TYR A 33 -26.67 35.02 12.09
CA TYR A 33 -26.06 33.72 11.85
C TYR A 33 -26.07 33.48 10.34
N GLU A 34 -25.12 34.06 9.63
CA GLU A 34 -24.81 33.61 8.27
C GLU A 34 -24.43 32.13 8.35
N THR A 35 -25.04 31.32 7.51
CA THR A 35 -24.61 29.94 7.29
C THR A 35 -23.25 30.02 6.63
N SER A 36 -22.18 29.88 7.40
CA SER A 36 -20.85 29.66 6.81
C SER A 36 -20.91 28.33 6.08
N ASP A 37 -20.80 28.36 4.75
CA ASP A 37 -20.71 27.16 3.93
C ASP A 37 -19.62 26.24 4.50
N ILE A 38 -19.97 24.95 4.67
CA ILE A 38 -19.04 23.90 5.09
C ILE A 38 -18.19 23.50 3.86
N THR A 39 -17.58 24.49 3.23
CA THR A 39 -16.49 24.33 2.26
C THR A 39 -15.27 25.03 2.83
N GLN A 40 -14.96 24.75 4.10
CA GLN A 40 -13.62 25.00 4.59
C GLN A 40 -12.68 24.11 3.79
N THR A 41 -11.97 24.70 2.83
CA THR A 41 -10.74 24.15 2.31
C THR A 41 -9.86 23.91 3.51
N ILE A 42 -9.66 22.64 3.86
CA ILE A 42 -8.71 22.26 4.89
C ILE A 42 -7.37 22.80 4.40
N ASP A 43 -6.87 23.87 5.03
CA ASP A 43 -5.51 24.32 4.86
C ASP A 43 -4.62 23.19 5.39
N ILE A 44 -4.26 22.28 4.49
CA ILE A 44 -3.28 21.26 4.74
C ILE A 44 -2.00 22.04 5.02
N LEU A 45 -1.64 22.16 6.30
CA LEU A 45 -0.36 22.66 6.78
C LEU A 45 0.72 22.34 5.75
N SER A 46 1.18 23.39 5.07
CA SER A 46 2.21 23.38 4.01
C SER A 46 3.60 23.05 4.54
N ASN A 47 3.66 22.33 5.66
CA ASN A 47 4.85 21.95 6.40
C ASN A 47 5.02 20.43 6.43
N LYS A 48 4.54 19.73 5.39
CA LYS A 48 5.13 18.45 5.04
C LYS A 48 6.29 18.79 4.12
N GLU A 49 7.51 18.71 4.66
CA GLU A 49 8.70 18.46 3.85
C GLU A 49 8.27 17.53 2.72
N GLU A 50 8.35 18.01 1.47
CA GLU A 50 8.11 17.17 0.31
C GLU A 50 9.18 16.07 0.37
N VAL A 51 8.86 14.97 1.05
CA VAL A 51 9.68 13.77 1.02
C VAL A 51 9.60 13.36 -0.44
N LYS A 52 10.65 13.69 -1.20
CA LYS A 52 10.82 13.32 -2.59
C LYS A 52 10.98 11.81 -2.62
N PHE A 53 9.86 11.09 -2.53
CA PHE A 53 9.85 9.65 -2.68
C PHE A 53 10.25 9.35 -4.11
N VAL A 54 11.47 8.83 -4.25
CA VAL A 54 11.99 8.38 -5.54
C VAL A 54 11.13 7.19 -5.97
N GLN A 55 10.36 7.38 -7.04
CA GLN A 55 9.50 6.32 -7.55
C GLN A 55 10.35 5.21 -8.15
N HIS A 56 10.18 4.00 -7.64
CA HIS A 56 10.82 2.80 -8.16
C HIS A 56 10.28 2.45 -9.56
N LYS A 57 11.17 2.01 -10.45
CA LYS A 57 10.83 1.65 -11.83
C LYS A 57 10.31 0.21 -11.88
N LYS A 58 9.15 0.00 -12.48
CA LYS A 58 8.52 -1.32 -12.67
C LYS A 58 9.42 -2.26 -13.46
N LEU A 59 10.03 -1.74 -14.53
CA LEU A 59 10.93 -2.51 -15.39
C LEU A 59 12.14 -3.04 -14.60
N THR A 60 12.76 -2.19 -13.76
CA THR A 60 13.88 -2.59 -12.90
C THR A 60 13.45 -3.65 -11.89
N ASN A 61 12.30 -3.48 -11.23
CA ASN A 61 11.74 -4.48 -10.31
C ASN A 61 11.53 -5.84 -11.01
N ASN A 62 10.98 -5.85 -12.21
CA ASN A 62 10.70 -7.10 -12.92
C ASN A 62 11.98 -7.79 -13.40
N ILE A 63 12.98 -7.04 -13.87
CA ILE A 63 14.30 -7.61 -14.23
C ILE A 63 14.98 -8.22 -13.00
N LEU A 64 14.94 -7.50 -11.87
CA LEU A 64 15.46 -8.02 -10.59
C LEU A 64 14.74 -9.30 -10.17
N MET A 65 13.42 -9.37 -10.38
CA MET A 65 12.64 -10.57 -10.09
C MET A 65 13.03 -11.75 -11.00
N MET A 66 13.34 -11.51 -12.27
CA MET A 66 13.71 -12.58 -13.21
C MET A 66 15.08 -13.19 -12.91
N PHE A 67 16.10 -12.35 -12.67
CA PHE A 67 17.48 -12.81 -12.53
C PHE A 67 17.91 -13.01 -11.08
N LEU A 68 17.42 -12.19 -10.16
CA LEU A 68 17.78 -12.20 -8.75
C LEU A 68 16.56 -12.50 -7.84
N GLY A 69 15.48 -13.04 -8.40
CA GLY A 69 14.28 -13.40 -7.63
C GLY A 69 14.52 -14.48 -6.58
N ILE A 70 15.53 -15.34 -6.78
CA ILE A 70 15.96 -16.34 -5.80
C ILE A 70 16.43 -15.67 -4.50
N PHE A 71 17.07 -14.51 -4.60
CA PHE A 71 17.55 -13.75 -3.44
C PHE A 71 16.49 -12.78 -2.89
N GLY A 72 15.34 -12.64 -3.57
CA GLY A 72 14.32 -11.66 -3.21
C GLY A 72 14.72 -10.21 -3.50
N ALA A 73 15.63 -9.98 -4.45
CA ALA A 73 16.13 -8.65 -4.78
C ALA A 73 15.03 -7.68 -5.24
N ASP A 74 13.95 -8.20 -5.85
CA ASP A 74 12.77 -7.43 -6.22
C ASP A 74 12.05 -6.86 -4.97
N LEU A 75 11.92 -7.64 -3.91
CA LEU A 75 11.30 -7.19 -2.66
C LEU A 75 12.21 -6.23 -1.88
N PHE A 76 13.53 -6.45 -1.91
CA PHE A 76 14.49 -5.49 -1.35
C PHE A 76 14.45 -4.15 -2.07
N TYR A 77 14.35 -4.17 -3.40
CA TYR A 77 14.19 -2.95 -4.19
C TYR A 77 12.91 -2.18 -3.85
N LEU A 78 11.84 -2.89 -3.48
CA LEU A 78 10.57 -2.31 -3.01
C LEU A 78 10.55 -2.01 -1.49
N GLY A 79 11.69 -2.05 -0.81
CA GLY A 79 11.77 -1.75 0.64
C GLY A 79 11.06 -2.75 1.57
N PHE A 80 10.56 -3.89 1.06
CA PHE A 80 9.92 -4.93 1.88
C PHE A 80 10.95 -5.89 2.49
N TYR A 81 11.84 -5.38 3.34
CA TYR A 81 12.97 -6.14 3.91
C TYR A 81 12.56 -7.42 4.64
N LYS A 82 11.49 -7.37 5.45
CA LYS A 82 10.99 -8.55 6.18
C LYS A 82 10.52 -9.64 5.23
N SER A 83 9.73 -9.27 4.21
CA SER A 83 9.23 -10.22 3.21
C SER A 83 10.36 -10.78 2.34
N ALA A 84 11.36 -9.96 2.01
CA ALA A 84 12.52 -10.39 1.26
C ALA A 84 13.37 -11.42 2.02
N LEU A 85 13.62 -11.18 3.32
CA LEU A 85 14.33 -12.12 4.20
C LEU A 85 13.57 -13.44 4.36
N ILE A 86 12.25 -13.38 4.58
CA ILE A 86 11.41 -14.59 4.67
C ILE A 86 11.50 -15.40 3.37
N ARG A 87 11.39 -14.75 2.20
CA ARG A 87 11.52 -15.42 0.90
C ARG A 87 12.89 -16.05 0.69
N LEU A 88 13.96 -15.35 1.08
CA LEU A 88 15.32 -15.87 1.00
C LEU A 88 15.49 -17.12 1.88
N ALA A 89 14.99 -17.08 3.12
CA ALA A 89 15.02 -18.25 4.02
C ALA A 89 14.25 -19.44 3.42
N ILE A 90 13.05 -19.22 2.88
CA ILE A 90 12.25 -20.26 2.21
C ILE A 90 13.02 -20.86 1.03
N ASN A 91 13.64 -20.03 0.19
CA ASN A 91 14.39 -20.51 -0.97
C ASN A 91 15.61 -21.35 -0.57
N ILE A 92 16.33 -20.99 0.51
CA ILE A 92 17.44 -21.79 1.04
C ILE A 92 16.94 -23.17 1.50
N VAL A 93 15.83 -23.22 2.23
CA VAL A 93 15.25 -24.49 2.71
C VAL A 93 14.81 -25.35 1.53
N VAL A 94 14.06 -24.79 0.58
CA VAL A 94 13.62 -25.50 -0.63
C VAL A 94 14.80 -26.00 -1.45
N TYR A 95 15.82 -25.15 -1.64
CA TYR A 95 17.04 -25.54 -2.35
C TYR A 95 17.76 -26.70 -1.65
N GLY A 96 17.88 -26.67 -0.33
CA GLY A 96 18.48 -27.74 0.46
C GLY A 96 17.71 -29.06 0.34
N ILE A 97 16.38 -29.02 0.41
CA ILE A 97 15.53 -30.21 0.24
C ILE A 97 15.70 -30.82 -1.16
N LEU A 98 15.65 -29.98 -2.20
CA LEU A 98 15.85 -30.43 -3.58
C LEU A 98 17.26 -31.01 -3.77
N PHE A 99 18.29 -30.32 -3.28
CA PHE A 99 19.68 -30.79 -3.34
C PHE A 99 19.83 -32.18 -2.71
N VAL A 100 19.34 -32.37 -1.48
CA VAL A 100 19.39 -33.66 -0.77
C VAL A 100 18.65 -34.73 -1.56
N THR A 101 17.46 -34.42 -2.07
CA THR A 101 16.65 -35.37 -2.84
C THR A 101 17.35 -35.82 -4.11
N PHE A 102 17.90 -34.88 -4.89
CA PHE A 102 18.63 -35.16 -6.13
C PHE A 102 19.96 -35.88 -5.88
N TYR A 103 20.63 -35.55 -4.78
CA TYR A 103 21.88 -36.19 -4.38
C TYR A 103 21.67 -37.69 -4.09
N PHE A 104 20.66 -38.04 -3.29
CA PHE A 104 20.37 -39.43 -2.94
C PHE A 104 19.68 -40.23 -4.05
N THR A 105 19.10 -39.58 -5.06
CA THR A 105 18.56 -40.30 -6.24
C THR A 105 19.63 -40.66 -7.27
N ASN A 106 20.76 -39.95 -7.31
CA ASN A 106 21.83 -40.16 -8.30
C ASN A 106 23.13 -40.73 -7.69
N ILE A 107 23.03 -41.65 -6.74
CA ILE A 107 24.15 -42.19 -5.94
C ILE A 107 25.32 -42.76 -6.77
N PHE A 108 25.11 -43.21 -8.01
CA PHE A 108 26.11 -43.96 -8.79
C PHE A 108 26.96 -43.18 -9.80
N SER A 109 26.86 -41.85 -9.86
CA SER A 109 27.63 -41.06 -10.85
C SER A 109 28.51 -40.00 -10.19
N ILE A 110 29.77 -39.88 -10.63
CA ILE A 110 30.68 -38.78 -10.25
C ILE A 110 30.10 -37.41 -10.64
N TYR A 111 29.26 -37.37 -11.67
CA TYR A 111 28.54 -36.16 -12.08
C TYR A 111 27.38 -35.79 -11.15
N SER A 112 27.01 -36.65 -10.20
CA SER A 112 25.84 -36.47 -9.33
C SER A 112 25.92 -35.20 -8.48
N LEU A 113 27.09 -34.83 -7.96
CA LEU A 113 27.22 -33.68 -7.07
C LEU A 113 27.01 -32.35 -7.81
N LEU A 114 27.64 -32.20 -8.98
CA LEU A 114 27.45 -31.02 -9.84
C LEU A 114 26.01 -30.94 -10.36
N LEU A 115 25.45 -32.05 -10.84
CA LEU A 115 24.06 -32.08 -11.33
C LEU A 115 23.07 -31.72 -10.21
N SER A 116 23.30 -32.24 -9.00
CA SER A 116 22.43 -32.01 -7.84
C SER A 116 22.49 -30.57 -7.34
N LEU A 117 23.56 -29.81 -7.62
CA LEU A 117 23.63 -28.37 -7.35
C LEU A 117 22.94 -27.54 -8.44
N ILE A 118 23.19 -27.88 -9.71
CA ILE A 118 22.74 -27.10 -10.88
C ILE A 118 21.25 -27.26 -11.11
N ILE A 119 20.71 -28.48 -11.00
CA ILE A 119 19.29 -28.76 -11.31
C ILE A 119 18.36 -27.97 -10.38
N PRO A 120 18.48 -28.03 -9.04
CA PRO A 120 17.63 -27.25 -8.15
C PRO A 120 17.76 -25.74 -8.36
N PHE A 121 18.97 -25.26 -8.65
CA PHE A 121 19.18 -23.85 -8.95
C PHE A 121 18.44 -23.45 -10.24
N GLY A 122 18.56 -24.27 -11.28
CA GLY A 122 17.87 -24.08 -12.55
C GLY A 122 16.35 -24.10 -12.39
N ILE A 123 15.80 -25.03 -11.60
CA ILE A 123 14.36 -25.10 -11.33
C ILE A 123 13.88 -23.81 -10.65
N LEU A 124 14.52 -23.40 -9.55
CA LEU A 124 14.15 -22.17 -8.85
C LEU A 124 14.31 -20.94 -9.73
N PHE A 125 15.38 -20.88 -10.52
CA PHE A 125 15.63 -19.79 -11.47
C PHE A 125 14.51 -19.70 -12.49
N VAL A 126 14.12 -20.81 -13.13
CA VAL A 126 13.05 -20.84 -14.14
C VAL A 126 11.71 -20.43 -13.52
N VAL A 127 11.38 -20.89 -12.31
CA VAL A 127 10.16 -20.46 -11.61
C VAL A 127 10.13 -18.94 -11.43
N TYR A 128 11.21 -18.34 -10.93
CA TYR A 128 11.28 -16.88 -10.75
C TYR A 128 11.33 -16.11 -12.06
N PHE A 129 11.95 -16.66 -13.09
CA PHE A 129 11.95 -16.10 -14.43
C PHE A 129 10.53 -16.01 -14.99
N ILE A 130 9.75 -17.10 -14.90
CA ILE A 130 8.35 -17.15 -15.33
C ILE A 130 7.49 -16.16 -14.51
N LEU A 131 7.65 -16.14 -13.18
CA LEU A 131 6.92 -15.18 -12.33
C LEU A 131 7.27 -13.72 -12.69
N GLY A 132 8.52 -13.45 -13.04
CA GLY A 132 8.96 -12.14 -13.53
C GLY A 132 8.30 -11.75 -14.86
N ILE A 133 8.17 -12.69 -15.81
CA ILE A 133 7.43 -12.48 -17.06
C ILE A 133 5.95 -12.16 -16.76
N ILE A 134 5.30 -12.97 -15.91
CA ILE A 134 3.89 -12.76 -15.54
C ILE A 134 3.72 -11.38 -14.86
N SER A 135 4.69 -10.95 -14.04
CA SER A 135 4.70 -9.64 -13.37
C SER A 135 4.72 -8.46 -14.34
N PHE A 136 5.12 -8.63 -15.61
CA PHE A 136 4.97 -7.56 -16.60
C PHE A 136 3.50 -7.25 -16.91
N SER A 137 2.65 -8.27 -16.95
CA SER A 137 1.22 -8.12 -17.24
C SER A 137 0.43 -7.48 -16.10
N ILE A 138 0.94 -7.48 -14.88
CA ILE A 138 0.28 -6.88 -13.71
C ILE A 138 0.46 -5.35 -13.75
N LYS A 139 -0.63 -4.60 -13.88
CA LYS A 139 -0.58 -3.14 -14.04
C LYS A 139 -0.35 -2.37 -12.74
N SER A 140 -0.70 -2.94 -11.59
CA SER A 140 -0.86 -2.17 -10.33
C SER A 140 -0.03 -2.72 -9.16
N LYS A 141 1.30 -2.77 -9.30
CA LYS A 141 2.20 -3.13 -8.20
C LYS A 141 2.60 -1.88 -7.42
N LYS A 142 2.53 -1.95 -6.09
CA LYS A 142 2.89 -0.87 -5.16
C LYS A 142 4.17 -1.18 -4.42
N ASP A 143 4.86 -0.13 -4.03
CA ASP A 143 6.04 -0.12 -3.16
C ASP A 143 5.65 -0.13 -1.67
N SER A 144 6.60 -0.33 -0.76
CA SER A 144 6.43 -0.23 0.71
C SER A 144 5.86 1.11 1.17
N ASN A 145 6.14 2.18 0.44
CA ASN A 145 5.58 3.52 0.67
C ASN A 145 4.18 3.71 0.07
N GLY A 146 3.56 2.67 -0.50
CA GLY A 146 2.22 2.73 -1.10
C GLY A 146 2.15 3.38 -2.49
N VAL A 147 3.29 3.78 -3.05
CA VAL A 147 3.39 4.42 -4.37
C VAL A 147 3.39 3.36 -5.48
N PHE A 148 2.66 3.62 -6.56
CA PHE A 148 2.64 2.72 -7.73
C PHE A 148 3.95 2.77 -8.51
N LEU A 149 4.40 1.62 -9.00
CA LEU A 149 5.56 1.53 -9.87
C LEU A 149 5.25 2.11 -11.25
N LYS A 150 6.21 2.84 -11.83
CA LYS A 150 6.16 3.37 -13.20
C LYS A 150 6.75 2.39 -14.22
#